data_AF-A0AAU0KKP3-F1
#
_entry.id   AF-A0AAU0KKP3-F1
#
_cell.length_a   1.000
_cell.length_b   1.000
_cell.length_c   1.000
_cell.angle_alpha   90.00
_cell.angle_beta   90.00
_cell.angle_gamma   90.00
#
_symmetry.space_group_name_H-M   'P 1'
#
loop_
_entity.id
_entity.type
_entity.pdbx_description
1 polymer ?
#
loop_
_entity_poly.entity_id
_entity_poly.type
_entity_poly.pdbx_seq_one_letter_code
_entity_poly.pdbx_strand_id
1 'polypeptide(L)'
;MELREIPRIAANEFRPSRWGGEPRVVVGNVKSWKALQLWDPDYLRSAIGEQYIPIRETDGPPRNIYQNLAQGGKVAFTQYLDWVLDTANAADIRNIEKKYSDVSDITRAICKSGFEASYYLNIELEELSKKLLQDIEIPNWYKGRPSVVNFWCGILGTSSGLHSDIAPNCNVQVRGHKHFILFSPRQAKFLYQGLGITHCLFDPNLPDFDRFPLGRKASGWQCRLKPGDSLYIPVGWFHQVTVTSKWALNVNFFWPRPFPQGVLTPSLWRLFMRKGWARWHIFLASSMNKGIK
;
A
#
# COMPACT_ATOMS: atom_id res chain seq x y z
N MET A 1 5.72 1.26 20.30
CA MET A 1 5.32 0.56 19.07
C MET A 1 6.48 -0.33 18.67
N GLU A 2 6.22 -1.58 18.32
CA GLU A 2 7.25 -2.54 17.87
C GLU A 2 6.94 -2.92 16.42
N LEU A 3 7.91 -2.82 15.52
CA LEU A 3 7.79 -3.23 14.12
C LEU A 3 8.79 -4.32 13.79
N ARG A 4 8.33 -5.41 13.18
CA ARG A 4 9.16 -6.54 12.73
C ARG A 4 9.27 -6.55 11.21
N GLU A 5 10.37 -7.04 10.66
CA GLU A 5 10.49 -7.14 9.21
C GLU A 5 9.49 -8.16 8.62
N ILE A 6 8.82 -7.79 7.52
CA ILE A 6 7.94 -8.69 6.77
C ILE A 6 8.82 -9.77 6.10
N PRO A 7 8.52 -11.07 6.31
CA PRO A 7 9.29 -12.13 5.72
C PRO A 7 9.23 -12.09 4.20
N ARG A 8 10.38 -12.33 3.58
CA ARG A 8 10.52 -12.43 2.13
C ARG A 8 10.45 -13.91 1.71
N ILE A 9 9.76 -14.19 0.61
CA ILE A 9 9.54 -15.56 0.12
C ILE A 9 9.61 -15.60 -1.41
N ALA A 10 10.15 -16.68 -1.96
CA ALA A 10 10.21 -16.86 -3.41
C ALA A 10 8.82 -17.11 -4.00
N ALA A 11 8.58 -16.60 -5.20
CA ALA A 11 7.28 -16.70 -5.88
C ALA A 11 6.77 -18.14 -6.04
N ASN A 12 7.66 -19.11 -6.30
CA ASN A 12 7.32 -20.52 -6.45
C ASN A 12 6.84 -21.18 -5.15
N GLU A 13 7.27 -20.67 -3.99
CA GLU A 13 6.92 -21.16 -2.65
C GLU A 13 5.70 -20.45 -2.05
N PHE A 14 5.38 -19.25 -2.54
CA PHE A 14 4.29 -18.46 -1.98
C PHE A 14 2.91 -18.92 -2.47
N ARG A 15 1.97 -19.07 -1.54
CA ARG A 15 0.54 -19.31 -1.82
C ARG A 15 -0.30 -18.35 -0.98
N PRO A 16 -0.99 -17.37 -1.59
CA PRO A 16 -1.78 -16.40 -0.83
C PRO A 16 -3.07 -17.03 -0.30
N SER A 17 -3.51 -16.57 0.87
CA SER A 17 -4.81 -16.95 1.43
C SER A 17 -5.86 -15.88 1.11
N ARG A 18 -7.08 -16.32 0.79
CA ARG A 18 -8.23 -15.41 0.61
C ARG A 18 -8.86 -14.95 1.93
N TRP A 19 -8.61 -15.67 3.03
CA TRP A 19 -9.35 -15.51 4.30
C TRP A 19 -8.48 -15.03 5.46
N GLY A 20 -7.25 -14.60 5.21
CA GLY A 20 -6.33 -14.16 6.26
C GLY A 20 -4.90 -14.49 5.89
N GLY A 21 -4.08 -14.78 6.89
CA GLY A 21 -2.65 -14.96 6.72
C GLY A 21 -1.87 -13.75 7.20
N GLU A 22 -0.56 -13.83 7.02
CA GLU A 22 0.40 -12.79 7.38
C GLU A 22 0.96 -12.16 6.11
N PRO A 23 1.37 -10.88 6.18
CA PRO A 23 1.99 -10.23 5.04
C PRO A 23 3.29 -10.94 4.65
N ARG A 24 3.59 -10.91 3.36
CA ARG A 24 4.81 -11.47 2.77
C ARG A 24 5.29 -10.59 1.63
N VAL A 25 6.60 -10.35 1.56
CA VAL A 25 7.21 -9.81 0.36
C VAL A 25 7.56 -10.98 -0.55
N VAL A 26 6.87 -11.07 -1.67
CA VAL A 26 7.05 -12.10 -2.69
C VAL A 26 8.05 -11.59 -3.71
N VAL A 27 9.10 -12.36 -3.94
CA VAL A 27 10.18 -11.99 -4.87
C VAL A 27 10.15 -12.88 -6.11
N GLY A 28 10.35 -12.25 -7.26
CA GLY A 28 10.55 -12.93 -8.54
C GLY A 28 9.28 -13.27 -9.33
N ASN A 29 8.09 -12.91 -8.84
CA ASN A 29 6.81 -13.16 -9.52
C ASN A 29 6.51 -12.21 -10.69
N VAL A 30 7.29 -11.14 -10.86
CA VAL A 30 7.07 -10.11 -11.90
C VAL A 30 8.31 -9.85 -12.75
N LYS A 31 9.26 -10.80 -12.79
CA LYS A 31 10.52 -10.64 -13.55
C LYS A 31 10.29 -10.43 -15.06
N SER A 32 9.18 -10.93 -15.61
CA SER A 32 8.82 -10.80 -17.02
C SER A 32 8.12 -9.47 -17.36
N TRP A 33 7.75 -8.67 -16.36
CA TRP A 33 7.07 -7.40 -16.62
C TRP A 33 7.98 -6.45 -17.39
N LYS A 34 7.56 -6.09 -18.61
CA LYS A 34 8.21 -5.05 -19.41
C LYS A 34 8.22 -3.72 -18.67
N ALA A 35 7.22 -3.46 -17.83
CA ALA A 35 7.13 -2.26 -17.00
C ALA A 35 8.38 -1.98 -16.16
N LEU A 36 9.08 -3.02 -15.68
CA LEU A 36 10.31 -2.85 -14.90
C LEU A 36 11.47 -2.27 -15.70
N GLN A 37 11.43 -2.39 -17.03
CA GLN A 37 12.43 -1.88 -17.96
C GLN A 37 11.96 -0.62 -18.68
N LEU A 38 10.68 -0.59 -19.08
CA LEU A 38 10.13 0.44 -19.96
C LEU A 38 9.62 1.66 -19.22
N TRP A 39 9.12 1.56 -17.98
CA TRP A 39 8.43 2.69 -17.33
C TRP A 39 9.40 3.74 -16.77
N ASP A 40 10.10 4.39 -17.68
CA ASP A 40 10.81 5.65 -17.50
C ASP A 40 9.95 6.85 -17.92
N PRO A 41 10.40 8.08 -17.61
CA PRO A 41 9.64 9.28 -17.95
C PRO A 41 9.25 9.39 -19.42
N ASP A 42 10.16 9.10 -20.35
CA ASP A 42 9.94 9.29 -21.79
C ASP A 42 8.91 8.29 -22.32
N TYR A 43 9.04 7.03 -21.90
CA TYR A 43 8.06 6.01 -22.21
C TYR A 43 6.68 6.34 -21.62
N LEU A 44 6.61 6.78 -20.36
CA LEU A 44 5.35 7.17 -19.73
C LEU A 44 4.67 8.32 -20.49
N ARG A 45 5.44 9.34 -20.93
CA ARG A 45 4.93 10.42 -21.79
C ARG A 45 4.34 9.87 -23.09
N SER A 46 5.06 8.99 -23.77
CA SER A 46 4.62 8.40 -25.04
C SER A 46 3.41 7.47 -24.89
N ALA A 47 3.36 6.72 -23.79
CA ALA A 47 2.36 5.69 -23.56
C ALA A 47 1.02 6.25 -23.06
N ILE A 48 1.04 7.36 -22.31
CA ILE A 48 -0.15 8.01 -21.76
C ILE A 48 -0.55 9.24 -22.60
N GLY A 49 0.41 10.04 -23.05
CA GLY A 49 0.17 11.29 -23.77
C GLY A 49 -0.41 12.40 -22.89
N GLU A 50 -1.09 13.35 -23.53
CA GLU A 50 -1.69 14.55 -22.92
C GLU A 50 -3.05 14.27 -22.23
N GLN A 51 -3.26 13.05 -21.73
CA GLN A 51 -4.49 12.68 -21.05
C GLN A 51 -4.65 13.48 -19.75
N TYR A 52 -5.85 14.04 -19.54
CA TYR A 52 -6.20 14.70 -18.29
C TYR A 52 -6.52 13.65 -17.22
N ILE A 53 -5.72 13.63 -16.16
CA ILE A 53 -5.82 12.68 -15.06
C ILE A 53 -6.35 13.36 -13.80
N PRO A 54 -7.17 12.67 -12.98
CA PRO A 54 -7.50 13.15 -11.65
C PRO A 54 -6.27 13.05 -10.76
N ILE A 55 -6.00 14.13 -10.02
CA ILE A 55 -4.98 14.13 -8.96
C ILE A 55 -5.65 14.34 -7.62
N ARG A 56 -5.05 13.81 -6.57
CA ARG A 56 -5.35 14.23 -5.21
C ARG A 56 -4.41 15.37 -4.87
N GLU A 57 -4.97 16.44 -4.33
CA GLU A 57 -4.23 17.60 -3.85
C GLU A 57 -4.36 17.69 -2.35
N THR A 58 -3.28 18.10 -1.70
CA THR A 58 -3.25 18.39 -0.27
C THR A 58 -2.50 19.69 -0.05
N ASP A 59 -3.07 20.58 0.77
CA ASP A 59 -2.36 21.78 1.22
C ASP A 59 -1.14 21.37 2.04
N GLY A 60 0.01 21.90 1.66
CA GLY A 60 1.28 21.67 2.31
C GLY A 60 2.04 20.41 1.83
N PRO A 61 2.95 19.88 2.67
CA PRO A 61 3.90 18.86 2.30
C PRO A 61 3.23 17.50 2.04
N PRO A 62 3.81 16.66 1.16
CA PRO A 62 3.28 15.34 0.86
C PRO A 62 3.32 14.47 2.12
N ARG A 63 2.20 14.39 2.82
CA ARG A 63 1.96 13.57 4.01
C ARG A 63 0.52 13.07 4.00
N ASN A 64 0.27 11.99 4.72
CA ASN A 64 -1.03 11.33 4.90
C ASN A 64 -2.21 11.97 4.13
N ILE A 65 -2.38 11.56 2.87
CA ILE A 65 -3.27 12.24 1.92
C ILE A 65 -4.76 12.16 2.30
N TYR A 66 -5.12 11.22 3.17
CA TYR A 66 -6.51 11.01 3.58
C TYR A 66 -6.90 11.82 4.83
N GLN A 67 -5.92 12.37 5.56
CA GLN A 67 -6.19 13.29 6.67
C GLN A 67 -6.32 14.76 6.21
N ASN A 68 -5.88 15.08 4.98
CA ASN A 68 -5.93 16.43 4.39
C ASN A 68 -6.59 16.40 3.01
N LEU A 69 -7.72 15.70 2.87
CA LEU A 69 -8.41 15.55 1.58
C LEU A 69 -8.96 16.88 1.07
N ALA A 70 -8.30 17.49 0.09
CA ALA A 70 -8.97 18.33 -0.89
C ALA A 70 -9.39 17.47 -2.08
N GLN A 71 -10.54 17.77 -2.71
CA GLN A 71 -10.79 17.25 -4.06
C GLN A 71 -9.77 17.92 -4.97
N GLY A 72 -8.73 17.20 -5.36
CA GLY A 72 -7.80 17.70 -6.35
C GLY A 72 -8.49 17.84 -7.72
N GLY A 73 -7.87 18.64 -8.57
CA GLY A 73 -8.37 18.88 -9.93
C GLY A 73 -8.03 17.78 -10.92
N LYS A 74 -8.15 18.13 -12.20
CA LYS A 74 -7.58 17.36 -13.31
C LYS A 74 -6.43 18.15 -13.92
N VAL A 75 -5.34 17.48 -14.25
CA VAL A 75 -4.18 18.05 -14.94
C VAL A 75 -3.76 17.14 -16.07
N ALA A 76 -3.05 17.67 -17.08
CA ALA A 76 -2.46 16.80 -18.10
C ALA A 76 -1.40 15.90 -17.44
N PHE A 77 -1.34 14.63 -17.85
CA PHE A 77 -0.40 13.67 -17.29
C PHE A 77 1.06 14.14 -17.42
N THR A 78 1.41 14.74 -18.54
CA THR A 78 2.74 15.29 -18.80
C THR A 78 3.11 16.39 -17.81
N GLN A 79 2.20 17.31 -17.53
CA GLN A 79 2.37 18.36 -16.51
C GLN A 79 2.56 17.77 -15.11
N TYR A 80 1.77 16.75 -14.75
CA TYR A 80 1.94 16.04 -13.48
C TYR A 80 3.31 15.37 -13.40
N LEU A 81 3.75 14.71 -14.47
CA LEU A 81 5.05 14.06 -14.53
C LEU A 81 6.20 15.06 -14.47
N ASP A 82 6.11 16.20 -15.15
CA ASP A 82 7.09 17.30 -15.05
C ASP A 82 7.20 17.76 -13.60
N TRP A 83 6.07 18.04 -12.94
CA TRP A 83 6.06 18.41 -11.52
C TRP A 83 6.73 17.35 -10.62
N VAL A 84 6.45 16.05 -10.84
CA VAL A 84 7.10 14.95 -10.10
C VAL A 84 8.61 14.97 -10.29
N LEU A 85 9.09 15.14 -11.52
CA LEU A 85 10.52 15.07 -11.86
C LEU A 85 11.28 16.31 -11.38
N ASP A 86 10.70 17.49 -11.53
CA ASP A 86 11.29 18.73 -11.04
C ASP A 86 11.40 18.71 -9.52
N THR A 87 10.33 18.30 -8.83
CA THR A 87 10.32 18.16 -7.38
C THR A 87 11.31 17.09 -6.92
N ALA A 88 11.36 15.94 -7.59
CA ALA A 88 12.33 14.88 -7.30
C ALA A 88 13.79 15.35 -7.44
N ASN A 89 14.06 16.31 -8.34
CA ASN A 89 15.40 16.84 -8.59
C ASN A 89 15.75 18.09 -7.78
N ALA A 90 14.79 18.66 -7.05
CA ALA A 90 15.02 19.76 -6.13
C ALA A 90 16.12 19.41 -5.10
N ALA A 91 16.99 20.37 -4.81
CA ALA A 91 18.21 20.12 -4.03
C ALA A 91 17.90 19.69 -2.58
N ASP A 92 16.90 20.29 -1.97
CA ASP A 92 16.37 19.95 -0.66
C ASP A 92 15.82 18.51 -0.62
N ILE A 93 15.01 18.09 -1.59
CA ILE A 93 14.48 16.72 -1.69
C ILE A 93 15.60 15.70 -1.83
N ARG A 94 16.57 15.96 -2.72
CA ARG A 94 17.75 15.09 -2.88
C ARG A 94 18.58 14.99 -1.60
N ASN A 95 18.69 16.08 -0.85
CA ASN A 95 19.42 16.09 0.42
C ASN A 95 18.69 15.30 1.50
N ILE A 96 17.36 15.41 1.58
CA ILE A 96 16.54 14.62 2.51
C ILE A 96 16.69 13.12 2.23
N GLU A 97 16.51 12.70 0.98
CA GLU A 97 16.63 11.28 0.57
C GLU A 97 18.00 10.70 0.92
N LYS A 98 19.08 11.46 0.70
CA LYS A 98 20.45 11.01 1.02
C LYS A 98 20.72 10.96 2.52
N LYS A 99 20.15 11.90 3.28
CA LYS A 99 20.44 12.06 4.70
C LYS A 99 19.67 11.11 5.59
N TYR A 100 18.42 10.79 5.24
CA TYR A 100 17.53 10.03 6.11
C TYR A 100 17.10 8.73 5.45
N SER A 101 17.30 7.62 6.17
CA SER A 101 16.82 6.30 5.77
C SER A 101 15.55 5.89 6.51
N ASP A 102 15.35 6.41 7.73
CA ASP A 102 14.20 6.18 8.58
C ASP A 102 12.98 6.97 8.10
N VAL A 103 11.82 6.30 8.06
CA VAL A 103 10.60 6.90 7.49
C VAL A 103 10.07 8.05 8.36
N SER A 104 10.22 7.98 9.69
CA SER A 104 9.81 9.06 10.58
C SER A 104 10.67 10.30 10.39
N ASP A 105 11.97 10.13 10.21
CA ASP A 105 12.88 11.24 9.94
C ASP A 105 12.66 11.86 8.55
N ILE A 106 12.45 11.04 7.52
CA ILE A 106 12.02 11.52 6.19
C ILE A 106 10.73 12.34 6.32
N THR A 107 9.72 11.80 7.01
CA THR A 107 8.43 12.47 7.16
C THR A 107 8.59 13.80 7.92
N ARG A 108 9.39 13.85 8.99
CA ARG A 108 9.69 15.10 9.72
C ARG A 108 10.40 16.12 8.86
N ALA A 109 11.37 15.69 8.05
CA ALA A 109 12.13 16.59 7.18
C ALA A 109 11.23 17.17 6.06
N ILE A 110 10.40 16.33 5.45
CA ILE A 110 9.42 16.74 4.45
C ILE A 110 8.40 17.70 5.05
N CYS A 111 7.91 17.45 6.28
CA CYS A 111 6.98 18.37 6.95
C CYS A 111 7.58 19.75 7.27
N LYS A 112 8.90 19.85 7.37
CA LYS A 112 9.61 21.13 7.54
C LYS A 112 10.02 21.78 6.21
N SER A 113 9.79 21.08 5.10
CA SER A 113 10.04 21.61 3.76
C SER A 113 8.90 22.54 3.39
N GLY A 114 9.20 23.64 2.69
CA GLY A 114 8.25 24.72 2.38
C GLY A 114 7.29 24.39 1.24
N PHE A 115 6.71 23.19 1.21
CA PHE A 115 5.67 22.85 0.23
C PHE A 115 4.42 23.69 0.49
N GLU A 116 3.93 24.36 -0.55
CA GLU A 116 2.63 25.03 -0.53
C GLU A 116 1.49 24.03 -0.77
N ALA A 117 1.68 23.12 -1.73
CA ALA A 117 0.76 22.03 -2.05
C ALA A 117 1.53 20.81 -2.55
N SER A 118 0.89 19.64 -2.49
CA SER A 118 1.44 18.42 -3.05
C SER A 118 0.37 17.57 -3.73
N TYR A 119 0.80 16.84 -4.77
CA TYR A 119 -0.08 16.10 -5.66
C TYR A 119 0.25 14.62 -5.68
N TYR A 120 -0.79 13.80 -5.82
CA TYR A 120 -0.66 12.36 -5.88
C TYR A 120 -1.63 11.75 -6.89
N LEU A 121 -1.11 10.82 -7.69
CA LEU A 121 -1.89 10.14 -8.71
C LEU A 121 -2.26 8.74 -8.25
N ASN A 122 -3.58 8.48 -8.26
CA ASN A 122 -4.13 7.14 -8.25
C ASN A 122 -5.23 7.05 -9.32
N ILE A 123 -5.13 6.07 -10.20
CA ILE A 123 -6.08 5.87 -11.30
C ILE A 123 -6.08 4.41 -11.72
N GLU A 124 -7.21 3.90 -12.21
CA GLU A 124 -7.25 2.56 -12.81
C GLU A 124 -6.34 2.52 -14.04
N LEU A 125 -5.44 1.54 -14.09
CA LEU A 125 -4.40 1.47 -15.11
C LEU A 125 -4.98 1.36 -16.52
N GLU A 126 -6.11 0.66 -16.67
CA GLU A 126 -6.81 0.54 -17.94
C GLU A 126 -7.39 1.88 -18.44
N GLU A 127 -7.88 2.72 -17.51
CA GLU A 127 -8.33 4.08 -17.80
C GLU A 127 -7.16 4.99 -18.16
N LEU A 128 -6.01 4.80 -17.51
CA LEU A 128 -4.80 5.60 -17.74
C LEU A 128 -4.14 5.30 -19.08
N SER A 129 -3.90 4.01 -19.40
CA SER A 129 -3.29 3.62 -20.67
C SER A 129 -3.38 2.11 -20.90
N LYS A 130 -4.01 1.74 -22.00
CA LYS A 130 -4.02 0.34 -22.49
C LYS A 130 -2.62 -0.16 -22.85
N LYS A 131 -1.70 0.72 -23.28
CA LYS A 131 -0.31 0.35 -23.57
C LYS A 131 0.40 -0.08 -22.28
N LEU A 132 0.26 0.70 -21.21
CA LEU A 132 0.83 0.35 -19.91
C LEU A 132 0.23 -0.96 -19.37
N LEU A 133 -1.07 -1.18 -19.54
CA LEU A 133 -1.70 -2.44 -19.14
C LEU A 133 -1.08 -3.67 -19.85
N GLN A 134 -0.58 -3.53 -21.08
CA GLN A 134 0.10 -4.60 -21.84
C GLN A 134 1.54 -4.86 -21.38
N ASP A 135 2.13 -3.97 -20.58
CA ASP A 135 3.50 -4.10 -20.06
C ASP A 135 3.59 -4.90 -18.76
N ILE A 136 2.44 -5.27 -18.21
CA ILE A 136 2.32 -6.00 -16.95
C ILE A 136 1.55 -7.30 -17.14
N GLU A 137 1.80 -8.26 -16.26
CA GLU A 137 1.07 -9.52 -16.17
C GLU A 137 0.37 -9.61 -14.82
N ILE A 138 -0.89 -10.04 -14.79
CA ILE A 138 -1.62 -10.25 -13.54
C ILE A 138 -0.92 -11.37 -12.75
N PRO A 139 -0.50 -11.13 -11.49
CA PRO A 139 0.10 -12.17 -10.67
C PRO A 139 -0.87 -13.35 -10.48
N ASN A 140 -0.39 -14.59 -10.67
CA ASN A 140 -1.17 -15.82 -10.47
C ASN A 140 -1.36 -16.15 -8.98
N TRP A 141 -1.90 -15.19 -8.22
CA TRP A 141 -2.15 -15.29 -6.79
C TRP A 141 -3.55 -15.82 -6.52
N TYR A 142 -4.51 -15.43 -7.34
CA TYR A 142 -5.90 -15.82 -7.20
C TYR A 142 -6.48 -16.24 -8.54
N LYS A 143 -7.35 -17.24 -8.52
CA LYS A 143 -8.16 -17.59 -9.70
C LYS A 143 -9.03 -16.39 -10.12
N GLY A 144 -9.11 -16.16 -11.42
CA GLY A 144 -9.90 -15.09 -12.03
C GLY A 144 -9.12 -13.77 -12.16
N ARG A 145 -9.77 -12.78 -12.80
CA ARG A 145 -9.18 -11.45 -13.00
C ARG A 145 -9.34 -10.58 -11.73
N PRO A 146 -8.40 -9.65 -11.49
CA PRO A 146 -8.59 -8.60 -10.51
C PRO A 146 -9.82 -7.77 -10.89
N SER A 147 -10.54 -7.27 -9.89
CA SER A 147 -11.63 -6.33 -10.08
C SER A 147 -11.13 -4.90 -10.31
N VAL A 148 -9.94 -4.57 -9.79
CA VAL A 148 -9.31 -3.25 -9.92
C VAL A 148 -7.81 -3.44 -10.07
N VAL A 149 -7.20 -2.69 -10.98
CA VAL A 149 -5.75 -2.58 -11.15
C VAL A 149 -5.41 -1.09 -11.13
N ASN A 150 -4.88 -0.55 -10.01
CA ASN A 150 -4.53 0.88 -9.99
C ASN A 150 -3.06 1.12 -10.21
N PHE A 151 -2.81 2.19 -10.93
CA PHE A 151 -1.54 2.87 -11.05
C PHE A 151 -1.41 3.90 -9.92
N TRP A 152 -0.23 3.97 -9.31
CA TRP A 152 0.08 4.96 -8.30
C TRP A 152 1.44 5.60 -8.58
N CYS A 153 1.51 6.93 -8.55
CA CYS A 153 2.74 7.70 -8.68
C CYS A 153 2.78 8.81 -7.63
N GLY A 154 3.94 9.04 -7.01
CA GLY A 154 4.12 10.10 -6.02
C GLY A 154 5.59 10.39 -5.73
N ILE A 155 5.83 11.48 -5.00
CA ILE A 155 7.16 11.99 -4.62
C ILE A 155 7.55 11.56 -3.21
N LEU A 156 8.81 11.81 -2.82
CA LEU A 156 9.33 11.54 -1.47
C LEU A 156 8.39 12.08 -0.38
N GLY A 157 8.07 11.25 0.60
CA GLY A 157 7.19 11.60 1.73
C GLY A 157 5.71 11.31 1.51
N THR A 158 5.24 11.23 0.25
CA THR A 158 3.82 10.95 -0.04
C THR A 158 3.37 9.68 0.66
N SER A 159 2.27 9.77 1.41
CA SER A 159 1.76 8.65 2.19
C SER A 159 0.25 8.45 2.08
N SER A 160 -0.18 7.19 2.03
CA SER A 160 -1.58 6.79 2.00
C SER A 160 -2.32 6.99 3.32
N GLY A 161 -1.61 7.30 4.40
CA GLY A 161 -2.18 7.16 5.75
C GLY A 161 -2.49 5.71 6.12
N LEU A 162 -2.66 5.47 7.41
CA LEU A 162 -2.92 4.14 7.95
C LEU A 162 -4.39 3.75 7.73
N HIS A 163 -4.62 2.72 6.93
CA HIS A 163 -5.97 2.26 6.59
C HIS A 163 -6.01 0.76 6.32
N SER A 164 -7.20 0.18 6.19
CA SER A 164 -7.36 -1.22 5.81
C SER A 164 -8.28 -1.39 4.61
N ASP A 165 -7.88 -2.29 3.70
CA ASP A 165 -8.72 -2.74 2.61
C ASP A 165 -9.48 -4.03 2.98
N ILE A 166 -10.68 -4.18 2.42
CA ILE A 166 -11.53 -5.36 2.58
C ILE A 166 -11.51 -6.28 1.35
N ALA A 167 -10.55 -6.08 0.44
CA ALA A 167 -10.32 -6.90 -0.74
C ALA A 167 -8.91 -7.52 -0.70
N PRO A 168 -8.69 -8.72 -1.27
CA PRO A 168 -7.36 -9.27 -1.43
C PRO A 168 -6.48 -8.32 -2.26
N ASN A 169 -5.32 -7.95 -1.75
CA ASN A 169 -4.47 -6.89 -2.32
C ASN A 169 -3.05 -7.42 -2.61
N CYS A 170 -2.58 -7.17 -3.82
CA CYS A 170 -1.19 -7.34 -4.25
C CYS A 170 -0.63 -5.99 -4.66
N ASN A 171 0.42 -5.51 -4.00
CA ASN A 171 1.12 -4.29 -4.40
C ASN A 171 2.45 -4.64 -5.05
N VAL A 172 2.69 -4.21 -6.29
CA VAL A 172 3.92 -4.47 -7.05
C VAL A 172 4.68 -3.17 -7.24
N GLN A 173 5.89 -3.10 -6.71
CA GLN A 173 6.76 -1.94 -6.86
C GLN A 173 7.46 -1.98 -8.23
N VAL A 174 7.27 -0.93 -9.04
CA VAL A 174 7.83 -0.88 -10.40
C VAL A 174 9.03 0.07 -10.47
N ARG A 175 8.94 1.24 -9.82
CA ARG A 175 10.02 2.23 -9.80
C ARG A 175 10.18 2.86 -8.43
N GLY A 176 11.41 3.14 -8.02
CA GLY A 176 11.69 3.75 -6.72
C GLY A 176 11.38 2.82 -5.55
N HIS A 177 11.34 3.38 -4.34
CA HIS A 177 11.19 2.65 -3.09
C HIS A 177 10.01 3.16 -2.29
N LYS A 178 9.19 2.24 -1.79
CA LYS A 178 8.14 2.54 -0.81
C LYS A 178 8.36 1.76 0.46
N HIS A 179 8.18 2.42 1.60
CA HIS A 179 8.13 1.79 2.91
C HIS A 179 6.67 1.50 3.27
N PHE A 180 6.45 0.32 3.82
CA PHE A 180 5.15 -0.16 4.25
C PHE A 180 5.22 -0.48 5.74
N ILE A 181 4.24 -0.01 6.50
CA ILE A 181 4.00 -0.41 7.89
C ILE A 181 2.64 -1.09 7.94
N LEU A 182 2.58 -2.33 8.44
CA LEU A 182 1.39 -3.16 8.47
C LEU A 182 1.04 -3.59 9.89
N PHE A 183 -0.25 -3.62 10.21
CA PHE A 183 -0.75 -4.14 11.47
C PHE A 183 -1.90 -5.12 11.25
N SER A 184 -1.90 -6.19 12.02
CA SER A 184 -2.99 -7.17 12.02
C SER A 184 -4.32 -6.49 12.34
N PRO A 185 -5.47 -6.97 11.81
CA PRO A 185 -6.80 -6.51 12.21
C PRO A 185 -7.02 -6.45 13.73
N ARG A 186 -6.32 -7.30 14.50
CA ARG A 186 -6.36 -7.34 15.97
C ARG A 186 -5.78 -6.09 16.64
N GLN A 187 -5.00 -5.29 15.92
CA GLN A 187 -4.31 -4.09 16.43
C GLN A 187 -5.15 -2.81 16.37
N ALA A 188 -6.22 -2.72 15.57
CA ALA A 188 -7.12 -1.55 15.45
C ALA A 188 -7.45 -0.76 16.74
N LYS A 189 -7.57 -1.40 17.92
CA LYS A 189 -7.77 -0.67 19.21
C LYS A 189 -6.59 0.26 19.51
N PHE A 190 -5.37 -0.19 19.25
CA PHE A 190 -4.13 0.57 19.43
C PHE A 190 -3.89 1.58 18.32
N LEU A 191 -4.59 1.45 17.19
CA LEU A 191 -4.48 2.32 16.02
C LEU A 191 -5.58 3.39 15.97
N TYR A 192 -6.46 3.43 16.97
CA TYR A 192 -7.56 4.39 17.04
C TYR A 192 -8.45 4.37 15.78
N GLN A 193 -8.76 3.17 15.30
CA GLN A 193 -9.71 2.99 14.21
C GLN A 193 -11.14 3.21 14.70
N GLY A 194 -11.87 4.11 14.04
CA GLY A 194 -13.30 4.34 14.29
C GLY A 194 -14.18 3.22 13.73
N LEU A 195 -15.35 3.01 14.34
CA LEU A 195 -16.34 2.07 13.82
C LEU A 195 -16.83 2.51 12.44
N GLY A 196 -16.86 1.59 11.47
CA GLY A 196 -17.32 1.90 10.11
C GLY A 196 -16.30 2.61 9.21
N ILE A 197 -15.14 3.01 9.73
CA ILE A 197 -14.12 3.76 9.00
C ILE A 197 -12.91 2.86 8.70
N THR A 198 -12.37 2.94 7.48
CA THR A 198 -11.18 2.18 7.09
C THR A 198 -9.88 2.82 7.56
N HIS A 199 -9.83 4.15 7.58
CA HIS A 199 -8.68 4.94 8.02
C HIS A 199 -8.58 5.05 9.54
N CYS A 200 -7.36 5.07 10.03
CA CYS A 200 -7.00 5.21 11.43
C CYS A 200 -6.63 6.67 11.74
N LEU A 201 -6.87 7.09 12.99
CA LEU A 201 -6.43 8.41 13.45
C LEU A 201 -4.94 8.42 13.80
N PHE A 202 -4.39 7.27 14.20
CA PHE A 202 -2.98 7.13 14.55
C PHE A 202 -2.10 7.09 13.30
N ASP A 203 -1.07 7.94 13.26
CA ASP A 203 -0.03 7.92 12.23
C ASP A 203 1.25 7.25 12.76
N PRO A 204 1.63 6.07 12.26
CA PRO A 204 2.84 5.37 12.69
C PRO A 204 4.14 6.04 12.21
N ASN A 205 4.12 6.91 11.19
CA ASN A 205 5.31 7.65 10.75
C ASN A 205 5.62 8.81 11.70
N LEU A 206 4.60 9.51 12.20
CA LEU A 206 4.72 10.61 13.16
C LEU A 206 3.84 10.33 14.39
N PRO A 207 4.21 9.35 15.24
CA PRO A 207 3.35 8.94 16.33
C PRO A 207 3.27 10.01 17.43
N ASP A 208 2.10 10.61 17.57
CA ASP A 208 1.74 11.46 18.71
C ASP A 208 1.19 10.58 19.84
N PHE A 209 2.08 10.17 20.76
CA PHE A 209 1.69 9.29 21.87
C PHE A 209 1.02 10.02 23.03
N ASP A 210 1.00 11.35 23.04
CA ASP A 210 0.28 12.11 24.06
C ASP A 210 -1.21 12.12 23.71
N ARG A 211 -1.53 12.31 22.42
CA ARG A 211 -2.89 12.16 21.88
C ARG A 211 -3.31 10.70 21.71
N PHE A 212 -2.38 9.81 21.35
CA PHE A 212 -2.64 8.40 21.05
C PHE A 212 -1.82 7.43 21.91
N PRO A 213 -1.96 7.43 23.26
CA PRO A 213 -1.11 6.64 24.16
C PRO A 213 -1.17 5.12 23.94
N LEU A 214 -2.31 4.59 23.46
CA LEU A 214 -2.44 3.16 23.14
C LEU A 214 -1.54 2.75 21.97
N GLY A 215 -1.14 3.67 21.10
CA GLY A 215 -0.21 3.41 19.99
C GLY A 215 1.14 2.89 20.47
N ARG A 216 1.55 3.18 21.72
CA ARG A 216 2.77 2.61 22.32
C ARG A 216 2.72 1.08 22.36
N LYS A 217 1.51 0.51 22.50
CA LYS A 217 1.24 -0.93 22.59
C LYS A 217 0.99 -1.59 21.22
N ALA A 218 1.01 -0.83 20.13
CA ALA A 218 0.84 -1.39 18.80
C ALA A 218 2.07 -2.23 18.41
N SER A 219 1.82 -3.43 17.89
CA SER A 219 2.83 -4.32 17.32
C SER A 219 2.48 -4.61 15.87
N GLY A 220 3.42 -4.31 14.97
CA GLY A 220 3.23 -4.38 13.53
C GLY A 220 4.42 -5.00 12.82
N TRP A 221 4.36 -4.88 11.50
CA TRP A 221 5.36 -5.36 10.57
C TRP A 221 5.75 -4.24 9.63
N GLN A 222 6.94 -4.30 9.04
CA GLN A 222 7.37 -3.33 8.05
C GLN A 222 8.19 -3.96 6.94
N CYS A 223 8.27 -3.28 5.80
CA CYS A 223 9.26 -3.57 4.77
C CYS A 223 9.49 -2.35 3.88
N ARG A 224 10.65 -2.30 3.24
CA ARG A 224 10.88 -1.44 2.07
C ARG A 224 10.81 -2.28 0.80
N LEU A 225 9.92 -1.93 -0.11
CA LEU A 225 9.83 -2.54 -1.43
C LEU A 225 10.77 -1.82 -2.40
N LYS A 226 11.47 -2.59 -3.22
CA LYS A 226 12.27 -2.11 -4.36
C LYS A 226 11.65 -2.60 -5.68
N PRO A 227 12.05 -2.06 -6.84
CA PRO A 227 11.55 -2.52 -8.14
C PRO A 227 11.60 -4.05 -8.29
N GLY A 228 10.47 -4.65 -8.68
CA GLY A 228 10.29 -6.09 -8.84
C GLY A 228 9.80 -6.84 -7.60
N ASP A 229 9.70 -6.18 -6.45
CA ASP A 229 9.07 -6.75 -5.26
C ASP A 229 7.55 -6.67 -5.35
N SER A 230 6.88 -7.73 -4.90
CA SER A 230 5.43 -7.74 -4.66
C SER A 230 5.13 -7.91 -3.18
N LEU A 231 4.18 -7.15 -2.64
CA LEU A 231 3.71 -7.28 -1.28
C LEU A 231 2.32 -7.90 -1.25
N TYR A 232 2.21 -9.02 -0.55
CA TYR A 232 0.94 -9.60 -0.17
C TYR A 232 0.40 -8.89 1.07
N ILE A 233 -0.75 -8.24 0.92
CA ILE A 233 -1.47 -7.59 2.00
C ILE A 233 -2.74 -8.43 2.27
N PRO A 234 -2.79 -9.19 3.38
CA PRO A 234 -3.96 -10.00 3.66
C PRO A 234 -5.18 -9.12 3.98
N VAL A 235 -6.37 -9.62 3.67
CA VAL A 235 -7.63 -8.89 3.83
C VAL A 235 -7.79 -8.36 5.26
N GLY A 236 -8.13 -7.07 5.38
CA GLY A 236 -8.38 -6.38 6.65
C GLY A 236 -7.12 -5.94 7.40
N TRP A 237 -5.91 -6.21 6.89
CA TRP A 237 -4.70 -5.68 7.49
C TRP A 237 -4.63 -4.17 7.31
N PHE A 238 -4.33 -3.48 8.41
CA PHE A 238 -4.02 -2.06 8.35
C PHE A 238 -2.65 -1.89 7.71
N HIS A 239 -2.51 -0.91 6.84
CA HIS A 239 -1.27 -0.60 6.18
C HIS A 239 -1.16 0.90 5.93
N GLN A 240 0.06 1.41 6.08
CA GLN A 240 0.46 2.74 5.64
C GLN A 240 1.61 2.57 4.65
N VAL A 241 1.51 3.25 3.51
CA VAL A 241 2.52 3.25 2.48
C VAL A 241 3.13 4.64 2.42
N THR A 242 4.46 4.72 2.31
CA THR A 242 5.19 5.99 2.20
C THR A 242 6.26 5.88 1.13
N VAL A 243 6.32 6.85 0.23
CA VAL A 243 7.40 6.96 -0.75
C VAL A 243 8.69 7.36 -0.04
N THR A 244 9.75 6.58 -0.26
CA THR A 244 11.06 6.77 0.41
C THR A 244 12.23 6.99 -0.56
N SER A 245 11.96 7.03 -1.85
CA SER A 245 12.86 7.57 -2.87
C SER A 245 12.35 8.91 -3.39
N LYS A 246 13.13 9.64 -4.19
CA LYS A 246 12.73 10.94 -4.79
C LYS A 246 11.32 10.92 -5.37
N TRP A 247 11.01 9.85 -6.09
CA TRP A 247 9.67 9.51 -6.55
C TRP A 247 9.55 7.99 -6.67
N ALA A 248 8.32 7.48 -6.72
CA ALA A 248 8.05 6.06 -6.85
C ALA A 248 6.74 5.76 -7.56
N LEU A 249 6.73 4.61 -8.23
CA LEU A 249 5.61 4.11 -9.01
C LEU A 249 5.34 2.64 -8.62
N ASN A 250 4.10 2.31 -8.33
CA ASN A 250 3.66 0.94 -8.11
C ASN A 250 2.33 0.67 -8.83
N VAL A 251 2.06 -0.61 -9.08
CA VAL A 251 0.75 -1.10 -9.51
C VAL A 251 0.16 -1.90 -8.36
N ASN A 252 -1.12 -1.72 -8.04
CA ASN A 252 -1.80 -2.61 -7.10
C ASN A 252 -2.98 -3.31 -7.75
N PHE A 253 -3.22 -4.55 -7.30
CA PHE A 253 -4.29 -5.41 -7.79
C PHE A 253 -5.22 -5.74 -6.64
N PHE A 254 -6.51 -5.53 -6.86
CA PHE A 254 -7.55 -6.02 -5.97
C PHE A 254 -8.36 -7.09 -6.68
N TRP A 255 -8.64 -8.18 -5.97
CA TRP A 255 -9.55 -9.21 -6.46
C TRP A 255 -10.95 -9.07 -5.85
N PRO A 256 -11.97 -9.68 -6.47
CA PRO A 256 -13.31 -9.71 -5.91
C PRO A 256 -13.29 -10.14 -4.45
N ARG A 257 -14.04 -9.36 -3.67
CA ARG A 257 -14.13 -9.56 -2.24
C ARG A 257 -14.75 -10.92 -1.95
N PRO A 258 -14.25 -11.61 -0.93
CA PRO A 258 -14.87 -12.86 -0.53
C PRO A 258 -16.23 -12.65 0.19
N PHE A 259 -16.59 -11.41 0.57
CA PHE A 259 -17.83 -11.08 1.29
C PHE A 259 -18.43 -9.71 0.91
N PRO A 260 -19.75 -9.48 1.11
CA PRO A 260 -20.41 -8.18 0.89
C PRO A 260 -20.04 -7.11 1.92
N GLN A 261 -19.94 -5.85 1.49
CA GLN A 261 -19.46 -4.69 2.27
C GLN A 261 -20.30 -4.35 3.51
N GLY A 262 -21.60 -4.70 3.53
CA GLY A 262 -22.54 -4.35 4.61
C GLY A 262 -22.45 -5.20 5.88
N VAL A 263 -21.73 -6.32 5.86
CA VAL A 263 -21.70 -7.27 6.99
C VAL A 263 -20.38 -7.19 7.79
N LEU A 264 -19.31 -6.60 7.25
CA LEU A 264 -17.97 -6.75 7.79
C LEU A 264 -17.10 -5.49 7.63
N THR A 265 -17.03 -4.71 8.71
CA THR A 265 -15.91 -3.80 8.97
C THR A 265 -14.71 -4.61 9.51
N PRO A 266 -13.46 -4.11 9.45
CA PRO A 266 -12.31 -4.74 10.12
C PRO A 266 -12.56 -5.01 11.61
N SER A 267 -13.38 -4.18 12.25
CA SER A 267 -13.88 -4.35 13.62
C SER A 267 -14.71 -5.64 13.82
N LEU A 268 -15.59 -5.99 12.87
CA LEU A 268 -16.35 -7.25 12.91
C LEU A 268 -15.49 -8.46 12.53
N TRP A 269 -14.51 -8.29 11.64
CA TRP A 269 -13.53 -9.33 11.28
C TRP A 269 -12.82 -9.93 12.50
N ARG A 270 -12.56 -9.11 13.53
CA ARG A 270 -12.00 -9.54 14.83
C ARG A 270 -12.86 -10.59 15.53
N LEU A 271 -14.20 -10.46 15.44
CA LEU A 271 -15.16 -11.39 16.05
C LEU A 271 -15.23 -12.70 15.27
N PHE A 272 -15.22 -12.63 13.93
CA PHE A 272 -15.21 -13.82 13.07
C PHE A 272 -13.91 -14.61 13.18
N MET A 273 -12.76 -13.94 13.24
CA MET A 273 -11.45 -14.60 13.46
C MET A 273 -11.27 -15.14 14.89
N ARG A 274 -11.99 -14.61 15.90
CA ARG A 274 -12.03 -15.19 17.27
C ARG A 274 -12.78 -16.52 17.30
N LYS A 275 -13.87 -16.65 16.54
CA LYS A 275 -14.74 -17.85 16.56
C LYS A 275 -14.39 -18.90 15.50
N GLY A 276 -13.84 -18.50 14.35
CA GLY A 276 -13.48 -19.39 13.24
C GLY A 276 -12.31 -20.31 13.56
N TRP A 277 -11.28 -19.82 14.25
CA TRP A 277 -10.10 -20.61 14.63
C TRP A 277 -10.41 -21.69 15.69
N ALA A 278 -11.27 -21.39 16.66
CA ALA A 278 -11.66 -22.34 17.70
C ALA A 278 -12.52 -23.50 17.17
N ARG A 279 -13.40 -23.26 16.19
CA ARG A 279 -14.26 -24.32 15.61
C ARG A 279 -13.54 -25.17 14.56
N TRP A 280 -12.59 -24.61 13.80
CA TRP A 280 -11.86 -25.37 12.79
C TRP A 280 -10.89 -26.41 13.38
N HIS A 281 -10.24 -26.12 14.52
CA HIS A 281 -9.39 -27.12 15.20
C HIS A 281 -10.18 -28.23 15.90
N ILE A 282 -11.38 -27.95 16.40
CA ILE A 282 -12.24 -28.99 17.00
C ILE A 282 -12.80 -29.94 15.92
N PHE A 283 -13.00 -29.46 14.68
CA PHE A 283 -13.52 -30.28 13.58
C PHE A 283 -12.45 -31.16 12.93
N LEU A 284 -11.19 -30.73 12.86
CA LEU A 284 -10.07 -31.54 12.35
C LEU A 284 -9.54 -32.54 13.39
N ALA A 285 -9.62 -32.24 14.69
CA ALA A 285 -9.23 -33.17 15.74
C ALA A 285 -10.25 -34.31 15.94
N SER A 286 -11.53 -34.10 15.59
CA SER A 286 -12.57 -35.13 15.74
C SER A 286 -12.69 -36.08 14.55
N SER A 287 -12.14 -35.73 13.38
CA SER A 287 -12.14 -36.60 12.19
C SER A 287 -10.91 -37.51 12.09
N MET A 288 -9.80 -37.20 12.80
CA MET A 288 -8.61 -38.06 12.81
C MET A 288 -8.64 -39.18 13.86
N ASN A 289 -9.66 -39.25 14.73
CA ASN A 289 -9.72 -40.23 15.83
C ASN A 289 -10.83 -41.30 15.68
N LYS A 290 -11.38 -41.48 14.46
CA LYS A 290 -12.38 -42.51 14.13
C LYS A 290 -11.92 -43.45 13.01
N GLY A 291 -10.66 -43.88 13.06
CA GLY A 291 -10.08 -44.72 12.01
C GLY A 291 -8.99 -45.67 12.47
N ILE A 292 -9.08 -46.22 13.69
CA ILE A 292 -8.36 -47.46 14.07
C ILE A 292 -9.22 -48.20 15.10
N LYS A 293 -10.04 -49.13 14.63
CA LYS A 293 -10.38 -50.40 15.27
C LYS A 293 -10.82 -51.37 14.18
#